data_AF-A0A4Y3WTB2-F1
#
_entry.id   AF-A0A4Y3WTB2-F1
#
_cell.length_a   1.000
_cell.length_b   1.000
_cell.length_c   1.000
_cell.angle_alpha   90.00
_cell.angle_beta   90.00
_cell.angle_gamma   90.00
#
_symmetry.space_group_name_H-M   'P 1'
#
loop_
_entity.id
_entity.type
_entity.pdbx_description
1 polymer ?
#
loop_
_entity_poly.entity_id
_entity_poly.type
_entity_poly.pdbx_seq_one_letter_code
_entity_poly.pdbx_strand_id
1 'polypeptide(L)'
;MCTTDREEICETFLPVNRRYGTLYDGTTRLYDADDDPVWMYSMGGLAEYAVLPSLAVAPLPASASLAECSILGCAFLTAYGALVHVGASARARPSWCSGPAGSG
;
A
#
# COMPACT_ATOMS: atom_id res chain seq x y z
N MET A 1 10.35 -3.79 -12.48
CA MET A 1 9.81 -4.41 -11.25
C MET A 1 8.57 -5.28 -11.52
N CYS A 2 7.47 -4.75 -12.07
CA CYS A 2 6.24 -5.53 -12.32
C CYS A 2 6.37 -6.75 -13.25
N THR A 3 7.44 -6.86 -14.05
CA THR A 3 7.69 -7.99 -14.96
C THR A 3 8.81 -8.91 -14.47
N THR A 4 9.39 -8.62 -13.30
CA THR A 4 10.64 -9.24 -12.84
C THR A 4 10.51 -9.79 -11.42
N ASP A 5 9.33 -10.31 -11.05
CA ASP A 5 9.06 -10.98 -9.75
C ASP A 5 9.41 -10.10 -8.51
N ARG A 6 9.23 -8.78 -8.70
CA ARG A 6 9.47 -7.71 -7.71
C ARG A 6 8.31 -6.73 -7.81
N GLU A 7 7.12 -7.23 -7.55
CA GLU A 7 5.85 -6.58 -7.90
C GLU A 7 5.37 -5.59 -6.84
N GLU A 8 6.06 -5.49 -5.70
CA GLU A 8 5.65 -4.68 -4.55
C GLU A 8 5.82 -3.17 -4.74
N ILE A 9 6.65 -2.73 -5.69
CA ILE A 9 6.92 -1.31 -5.96
C ILE A 9 6.83 -1.02 -7.45
N CYS A 10 5.87 -0.16 -7.81
CA CYS A 10 5.78 0.41 -9.15
C CYS A 10 6.72 1.64 -9.27
N GLU A 11 7.89 1.47 -9.89
CA GLU A 11 8.85 2.54 -10.13
C GLU A 11 8.29 3.70 -10.98
N THR A 12 7.26 3.44 -11.78
CA THR A 12 6.63 4.46 -12.63
C THR A 12 5.64 5.32 -11.85
N PHE A 13 4.76 4.70 -11.05
CA PHE A 13 3.63 5.43 -10.43
C PHE A 13 3.94 5.90 -9.00
N LEU A 14 4.74 5.15 -8.25
CA LEU A 14 5.06 5.50 -6.87
C LEU A 14 5.75 6.88 -6.75
N PRO A 15 6.71 7.26 -7.61
CA PRO A 15 7.29 8.61 -7.58
C PRO A 15 6.31 9.71 -7.98
N VAL A 16 5.20 9.39 -8.65
CA VAL A 16 4.21 10.37 -9.08
C VAL A 16 3.17 10.58 -7.98
N ASN A 17 2.43 9.54 -7.60
CA ASN A 17 1.33 9.68 -6.66
C ASN A 17 1.80 9.76 -5.20
N ARG A 18 2.76 8.91 -4.79
CA ARG A 18 3.19 8.89 -3.38
C ARG A 18 4.08 10.07 -3.02
N ARG A 19 4.82 10.64 -3.97
CA ARG A 19 5.69 11.80 -3.72
C ARG A 19 5.01 13.13 -4.02
N TYR A 20 4.28 13.25 -5.12
CA TYR A 20 3.69 14.53 -5.57
C TYR A 20 2.17 14.58 -5.43
N GLY A 21 1.50 13.45 -5.18
CA GLY A 21 0.03 13.42 -5.07
C GLY A 21 -0.69 13.66 -6.39
N THR A 22 -0.04 13.40 -7.53
CA THR A 22 -0.58 13.62 -8.87
C THR A 22 -0.82 12.30 -9.62
N LEU A 23 -1.37 12.40 -10.84
CA LEU A 23 -1.43 11.32 -11.83
C LEU A 23 -0.32 11.46 -12.88
N TYR A 24 -0.30 10.57 -13.88
CA TYR A 24 0.75 10.52 -14.90
C TYR A 24 0.92 11.81 -15.72
N ASP A 25 -0.10 12.66 -15.79
CA ASP A 25 -0.03 13.97 -16.45
C ASP A 25 0.46 15.11 -15.54
N GLY A 26 0.87 14.79 -14.31
CA GLY A 26 1.38 15.75 -13.35
C GLY A 26 0.31 16.60 -12.66
N THR A 27 -0.98 16.28 -12.82
CA THR A 27 -2.08 17.05 -12.23
C THR A 27 -2.88 16.25 -11.19
N THR A 28 -3.64 16.95 -10.36
CA THR A 28 -4.62 16.34 -9.44
C THR A 28 -6.00 16.20 -10.11
N ARG A 29 -6.90 15.47 -9.46
CA ARG A 29 -8.32 15.40 -9.80
C ARG A 29 -9.20 15.89 -8.66
N LEU A 30 -8.59 16.25 -7.53
CA LEU A 30 -9.29 16.80 -6.37
C LEU A 30 -8.97 18.29 -6.27
N TYR A 31 -10.02 19.07 -6.13
CA TYR A 31 -10.00 20.51 -5.91
C TYR A 31 -10.95 20.81 -4.76
N ASP A 32 -10.62 21.78 -3.94
CA ASP A 32 -11.54 22.23 -2.89
C ASP A 32 -12.59 23.21 -3.43
N ALA A 33 -13.35 23.83 -2.53
CA ALA A 33 -14.44 24.73 -2.90
C ALA A 33 -13.97 26.04 -3.55
N ASP A 34 -12.69 26.40 -3.39
CA ASP A 34 -12.07 27.61 -3.91
C ASP A 34 -11.25 27.33 -5.20
N ASP A 35 -11.41 26.13 -5.79
CA ASP A 35 -10.63 25.61 -6.93
C ASP A 35 -9.13 25.42 -6.63
N ASP A 36 -8.73 25.38 -5.36
CA ASP A 36 -7.35 25.10 -4.99
C ASP A 36 -7.05 23.58 -5.11
N PRO A 37 -5.86 23.21 -5.62
CA PRO A 37 -5.52 21.81 -5.86
C PRO A 37 -5.29 21.05 -4.55
N VAL A 38 -6.01 19.93 -4.40
CA VAL A 38 -5.82 18.99 -3.29
C VAL A 38 -4.99 17.80 -3.78
N TRP A 39 -3.83 17.55 -3.16
CA TRP A 39 -2.92 16.49 -3.57
C TRP A 39 -3.39 15.10 -3.12
N MET A 40 -3.52 14.17 -4.08
CA MET A 40 -4.08 12.83 -3.89
C MET A 40 -3.04 11.86 -3.33
N TYR A 41 -2.38 12.22 -2.22
CA TYR A 41 -1.44 11.32 -1.56
C TYR A 41 -2.14 9.99 -1.25
N SER A 42 -1.59 8.89 -1.76
CA SER A 42 -2.18 7.56 -1.61
C SER A 42 -3.61 7.46 -2.16
N MET A 43 -3.80 7.93 -3.40
CA MET A 43 -5.00 7.71 -4.21
C MET A 43 -6.29 8.44 -3.79
N GLY A 44 -6.24 9.35 -2.82
CA GLY A 44 -7.38 10.24 -2.52
C GLY A 44 -8.59 9.55 -1.87
N GLY A 45 -8.38 8.46 -1.13
CA GLY A 45 -9.44 7.60 -0.57
C GLY A 45 -10.36 8.22 0.50
N LEU A 46 -10.26 9.54 0.75
CA LEU A 46 -11.17 10.29 1.62
C LEU A 46 -12.21 11.11 0.84
N ALA A 47 -12.14 11.11 -0.49
CA ALA A 47 -13.15 11.71 -1.36
C ALA A 47 -14.26 10.69 -1.69
N GLU A 48 -15.47 11.19 -1.95
CA GLU A 48 -16.60 10.35 -2.41
C GLU A 48 -16.32 9.69 -3.77
N TYR A 49 -15.49 10.35 -4.60
CA TYR A 49 -15.04 9.86 -5.89
C TYR A 49 -13.54 10.11 -6.06
N ALA A 50 -12.84 9.13 -6.66
CA ALA A 50 -11.42 9.23 -6.97
C ALA A 50 -11.16 8.73 -8.39
N VAL A 51 -10.16 9.32 -9.05
CA VAL A 51 -9.71 8.95 -10.39
C VAL A 51 -8.33 8.36 -10.30
N LEU A 52 -8.19 7.10 -10.73
CA LEU A 52 -6.99 6.29 -10.54
C LEU A 52 -6.65 5.59 -11.87
N PRO A 53 -5.37 5.24 -12.12
CA PRO A 53 -5.03 4.29 -13.18
C PRO A 53 -5.73 2.95 -12.95
N SER A 54 -6.14 2.27 -14.02
CA SER A 54 -6.75 0.94 -13.94
C SER A 54 -5.85 -0.09 -13.25
N LEU A 55 -4.51 0.05 -13.41
CA LEU A 55 -3.51 -0.78 -12.75
C LEU A 55 -3.41 -0.57 -11.23
N ALA A 56 -4.02 0.48 -10.69
CA ALA A 56 -4.01 0.79 -9.26
C ALA A 56 -5.26 0.26 -8.53
N VAL A 57 -6.14 -0.47 -9.21
CA VAL A 57 -7.38 -1.01 -8.65
C VAL A 57 -7.41 -2.53 -8.82
N ALA A 58 -7.76 -3.25 -7.76
CA ALA A 58 -7.97 -4.69 -7.79
C ALA A 58 -9.45 -5.02 -7.53
N PRO A 59 -10.09 -5.85 -8.37
CA PRO A 59 -11.49 -6.21 -8.18
C PRO A 59 -11.65 -7.09 -6.93
N LEU A 60 -12.69 -6.80 -6.14
CA LEU A 60 -13.14 -7.67 -5.06
C LEU A 60 -14.25 -8.61 -5.55
N PRO A 61 -14.41 -9.80 -4.94
CA PRO A 61 -15.58 -10.63 -5.16
C PRO A 61 -16.87 -9.85 -4.90
N ALA A 62 -17.91 -10.06 -5.70
CA ALA A 62 -19.18 -9.34 -5.59
C ALA A 62 -19.87 -9.53 -4.21
N SER A 63 -19.55 -10.61 -3.50
CA SER A 63 -20.08 -10.91 -2.16
C SER A 63 -19.30 -10.25 -1.01
N ALA A 64 -18.18 -9.57 -1.30
CA ALA A 64 -17.32 -9.00 -0.26
C ALA A 64 -17.87 -7.66 0.26
N SER A 65 -17.82 -7.46 1.58
CA SER A 65 -18.16 -6.19 2.22
C SER A 65 -17.07 -5.15 1.96
N LEU A 66 -17.40 -4.04 1.30
CA LEU A 66 -16.44 -2.96 1.05
C LEU A 66 -15.91 -2.34 2.36
N ALA A 67 -16.74 -2.26 3.40
CA ALA A 67 -16.35 -1.66 4.68
C ALA A 67 -15.28 -2.52 5.37
N GLU A 68 -15.47 -3.83 5.41
CA GLU A 68 -14.50 -4.77 6.00
C GLU A 68 -13.25 -4.89 5.13
N CYS A 69 -13.39 -4.90 3.80
CA CYS A 69 -12.28 -5.01 2.88
C CYS A 69 -11.44 -3.72 2.75
N SER A 70 -11.92 -2.58 3.24
CA SER A 70 -11.21 -1.29 3.16
C SER A 70 -9.79 -1.34 3.75
N ILE A 71 -9.56 -2.18 4.76
CA ILE A 71 -8.26 -2.35 5.42
C ILE A 71 -7.24 -3.14 4.56
N LEU A 72 -7.71 -3.88 3.55
CA LEU A 72 -6.86 -4.75 2.73
C LEU A 72 -5.80 -3.96 1.99
N GLY A 73 -6.18 -2.85 1.35
CA GLY A 73 -5.29 -2.07 0.47
C GLY A 73 -4.11 -1.38 1.18
N CYS A 74 -4.04 -1.42 2.51
CA CYS A 74 -2.95 -0.82 3.27
C CYS A 74 -2.53 -1.73 4.43
N ALA A 75 -3.13 -1.56 5.61
CA ALA A 75 -2.62 -2.12 6.86
C ALA A 75 -2.56 -3.66 6.84
N PHE A 76 -3.61 -4.33 6.35
CA PHE A 76 -3.69 -5.77 6.41
C PHE A 76 -2.66 -6.46 5.51
N LEU A 77 -2.60 -6.11 4.21
CA LEU A 77 -1.64 -6.73 3.29
C LEU A 77 -0.18 -6.38 3.68
N THR A 78 0.05 -5.19 4.23
CA THR A 78 1.37 -4.83 4.80
C THR A 78 1.76 -5.76 5.94
N ALA A 79 0.89 -5.95 6.93
CA ALA A 79 1.15 -6.83 8.07
C ALA A 79 1.28 -8.30 7.65
N TYR A 80 0.39 -8.77 6.78
CA TYR A 80 0.42 -10.12 6.26
C TYR A 80 1.72 -10.41 5.49
N GLY A 81 2.13 -9.51 4.58
CA GLY A 81 3.37 -9.66 3.84
C GLY A 81 4.60 -9.64 4.73
N ALA A 82 4.61 -8.78 5.76
CA ALA A 82 5.67 -8.76 6.77
C ALA A 82 5.79 -10.09 7.53
N LEU A 83 4.68 -10.75 7.86
CA LEU A 83 4.70 -12.03 8.58
C LEU A 83 5.01 -13.22 7.67
N VAL A 84 4.35 -13.30 6.52
CA VAL A 84 4.34 -14.50 5.66
C VAL A 84 5.49 -14.50 4.67
N HIS A 85 5.80 -13.35 4.05
CA HIS A 85 6.84 -13.27 3.02
C HIS A 85 8.19 -12.86 3.59
N VAL A 86 8.22 -11.94 4.55
CA VAL A 86 9.47 -11.51 5.20
C VAL A 86 9.77 -12.36 6.45
N GLY A 87 8.81 -12.48 7.36
CA GLY A 87 8.95 -13.15 8.67
C GLY A 87 9.16 -14.66 8.59
N ALA A 88 8.64 -15.34 7.58
CA ALA A 88 8.94 -16.76 7.35
C ALA A 88 10.44 -17.01 7.07
N SER A 89 11.15 -16.02 6.51
CA SER A 89 12.61 -16.03 6.32
C SER A 89 13.38 -15.83 7.63
N ALA A 90 12.75 -15.29 8.68
CA ALA A 90 13.31 -15.07 10.00
C ALA A 90 13.15 -16.25 10.98
N ARG A 91 12.61 -17.39 10.52
CA ARG A 91 12.57 -18.63 11.32
C ARG A 91 13.96 -19.28 11.51
N ALA A 92 15.01 -18.67 10.98
CA ALA A 92 16.35 -18.78 11.56
C ALA A 92 16.41 -17.85 12.78
N ARG A 93 16.21 -18.42 13.99
CA ARG A 93 16.38 -17.67 15.25
C ARG A 93 17.71 -16.91 15.19
N PRO A 94 17.71 -15.58 15.26
CA PRO A 94 18.96 -14.85 15.32
C PRO A 94 19.71 -15.25 16.59
N SER A 95 21.02 -15.45 16.50
CA SER A 95 21.87 -15.87 17.62
C SER A 95 21.86 -14.91 18.82
N TRP A 96 21.37 -13.68 18.65
CA TRP A 96 21.17 -12.72 19.73
C TRP A 96 19.88 -12.94 20.54
N CYS A 97 19.00 -13.84 20.11
CA CYS A 97 17.74 -14.17 20.79
C CYS A 97 17.92 -15.28 21.86
N SER A 98 19.16 -15.72 22.12
CA SER A 98 19.53 -16.48 23.32
C SER A 98 20.01 -15.51 24.40
N GLY A 99 19.07 -14.95 25.15
CA GLY A 99 19.38 -14.42 26.48
C GLY A 99 19.88 -15.56 27.39
N PRO A 100 20.69 -15.26 28.43
CA PRO A 100 21.25 -16.29 29.29
C PRO A 100 20.12 -17.10 29.93
N ALA A 101 20.18 -18.42 29.77
CA ALA A 101 19.33 -19.34 30.52
C ALA A 101 19.59 -19.08 32.01
N GLY A 102 18.56 -18.62 32.72
CA GLY A 102 18.60 -18.48 34.18
C GLY A 102 18.98 -19.82 34.79
N SER A 103 20.08 -19.82 35.54
CA SER A 103 20.51 -20.93 36.38
C SER A 103 19.48 -21.22 37.47
N GLY A 104 18.94 -22.44 37.46
CA GLY A 104 18.22 -23.08 38.56
C GLY A 104 18.71 -24.52 38.66
#